data_AF-A0A5C8EHC9-F1
#
_entry.id   AF-A0A5C8EHC9-F1
#
_cell.length_a   1.000
_cell.length_b   1.000
_cell.length_c   1.000
_cell.angle_alpha   90.00
_cell.angle_beta   90.00
_cell.angle_gamma   90.00
#
_symmetry.space_group_name_H-M   'P 1'
#
loop_
_entity.id
_entity.type
_entity.pdbx_description
1 polymer ?
#
loop_
_entity_poly.entity_id
_entity_poly.type
_entity_poly.pdbx_seq_one_letter_code
_entity_poly.pdbx_strand_id
1 'polypeptide(L)'
;MYIKKLFLSLVMLSIFFVSCSKTNTSTSSDSIAYLQGGEGDWVLKIDDFTINQTNFNKDYKVFLNSMVAQGATPEQIAMIESDNRYKQNYAEDLINQILLLKKAEADKFFETEEAKSTIDATIRNIKAQYYYQKLIEQAASNVPAPTPEQARAFFDQVKTQLAQYGITEYNTQTAPAIAQLYKNAYAEQNVQRDIIDLKDKAVIERNNAVLGEATIVPPTTMPNTQGQATNNLLPRATN
;
A
#
# COMPACT_ATOMS: atom_id res chain seq x y z
N MET A 1 1.03 -31.84 4.74
CA MET A 1 1.89 -30.97 3.92
C MET A 1 1.94 -29.63 4.61
N TYR A 2 3.11 -29.29 5.18
CA TYR A 2 3.28 -28.16 6.10
C TYR A 2 3.11 -26.83 5.35
N ILE A 3 2.10 -26.06 5.75
CA ILE A 3 1.90 -24.67 5.32
C ILE A 3 3.05 -23.87 5.93
N LYS A 4 4.05 -23.54 5.11
CA LYS A 4 5.13 -22.63 5.50
C LYS A 4 4.51 -21.26 5.72
N LYS A 5 4.69 -20.78 6.96
CA LYS A 5 4.38 -19.44 7.44
C LYS A 5 4.87 -18.38 6.45
N LEU A 6 3.95 -17.67 5.81
CA LEU A 6 4.25 -16.39 5.19
C LEU A 6 4.00 -15.32 6.26
N PHE A 7 5.01 -15.05 7.08
CA PHE A 7 5.07 -13.80 7.81
C PHE A 7 5.28 -12.71 6.75
N LEU A 8 4.23 -11.95 6.42
CA LEU A 8 4.40 -10.72 5.70
C LEU A 8 5.01 -9.71 6.68
N SER A 9 6.34 -9.68 6.72
CA SER A 9 7.10 -8.61 7.37
C SER A 9 6.86 -7.32 6.60
N LEU A 10 5.78 -6.62 6.93
CA LEU A 10 5.52 -5.26 6.47
C LEU A 10 6.35 -4.27 7.30
N VAL A 11 7.68 -4.42 7.25
CA VAL A 11 8.64 -3.39 7.64
C VAL A 11 9.85 -3.54 6.72
N MET A 12 9.75 -3.04 5.49
CA MET A 12 10.96 -2.66 4.75
C MET A 12 11.28 -1.22 5.11
N LEU A 13 12.00 -1.10 6.22
CA LEU A 13 12.70 0.08 6.66
C LEU A 13 13.84 0.36 5.68
N SER A 14 13.57 1.11 4.61
CA SER A 14 14.63 1.79 3.85
C SER A 14 14.55 3.28 4.17
N ILE A 15 15.16 3.64 5.31
CA ILE A 15 15.46 5.03 5.68
C ILE A 15 16.74 5.43 4.96
N PHE A 16 16.65 6.45 4.11
CA PHE A 16 17.61 7.55 4.07
C PHE A 16 16.87 8.78 3.54
N PHE A 17 16.78 9.84 4.35
CA PHE A 17 17.11 11.24 4.04
C PHE A 17 16.74 12.07 5.27
N VAL A 18 17.77 12.66 5.88
CA VAL A 18 17.61 13.71 6.89
C VAL A 18 17.03 14.93 6.18
N SER A 19 15.83 15.33 6.54
CA SER A 19 15.29 16.64 6.17
C SER A 19 14.71 17.28 7.42
N CYS A 20 15.40 18.30 7.93
CA CYS A 20 14.84 19.19 8.94
C CYS A 20 13.66 19.95 8.32
N SER A 21 12.43 19.57 8.64
CA SER A 21 11.28 20.47 8.48
C SER A 21 10.65 20.70 9.83
N LYS A 22 10.58 21.97 10.23
CA LYS A 22 9.73 22.39 11.33
C LYS A 22 8.28 22.19 10.90
N THR A 23 7.56 21.29 11.54
CA THR A 23 6.10 21.15 11.38
C THR A 23 5.44 20.94 12.73
N ASN A 24 4.30 21.62 12.89
CA ASN A 24 3.51 21.70 14.11
C ASN A 24 3.01 20.32 14.57
N THR A 25 3.07 20.11 15.88
CA THR A 25 2.64 18.91 16.61
C THR A 25 1.14 18.67 16.48
N SER A 26 0.73 17.69 15.67
CA SER A 26 -0.51 16.93 15.91
C SER A 26 -0.22 15.85 16.95
N THR A 27 -1.05 15.71 17.97
CA THR A 27 -0.91 14.67 18.99
C THR A 27 -1.15 13.29 18.39
N SER A 28 -0.41 12.26 18.82
CA SER A 28 -0.53 10.87 18.30
C SER A 28 -1.90 10.24 18.52
N SER A 29 -2.67 10.74 19.49
CA SER A 29 -4.05 10.34 19.79
C SER A 29 -4.99 10.51 18.59
N ASP A 30 -4.64 11.39 17.65
CA ASP A 30 -5.39 11.59 16.40
C ASP A 30 -5.43 10.31 15.55
N SER A 31 -4.42 9.45 15.66
CA SER A 31 -4.31 8.21 14.86
C SER A 31 -5.33 7.15 15.22
N ILE A 32 -5.86 7.15 16.46
CA ILE A 32 -6.89 6.21 16.93
C ILE A 32 -8.22 6.89 17.26
N ALA A 33 -8.30 8.22 17.23
CA ALA A 33 -9.51 8.97 17.58
C ALA A 33 -10.75 8.52 16.79
N TYR A 34 -10.58 8.10 15.53
CA TYR A 34 -11.67 7.61 14.69
C TYR A 34 -12.33 6.32 15.21
N LEU A 35 -11.66 5.56 16.09
CA LEU A 35 -12.21 4.35 16.71
C LEU A 35 -13.13 4.68 17.88
N GLN A 36 -12.96 5.83 18.54
CA GLN A 36 -13.68 6.17 19.76
C GLN A 36 -15.18 6.39 19.50
N GLY A 37 -16.02 5.82 20.34
CA GLY A 37 -17.48 5.91 20.26
C GLY A 37 -18.08 5.07 19.15
N GLY A 38 -19.07 5.63 18.46
CA GLY A 38 -19.90 4.96 17.46
C GLY A 38 -21.26 4.53 17.99
N GLU A 39 -22.09 3.95 17.11
CA GLU A 39 -23.42 3.43 17.45
C GLU A 39 -23.36 1.94 17.84
N GLY A 40 -24.40 1.47 18.54
CA GLY A 40 -24.53 0.10 19.03
C GLY A 40 -23.86 -0.16 20.39
N ASP A 41 -23.82 -1.43 20.79
CA ASP A 41 -23.16 -1.83 22.04
C ASP A 41 -21.64 -1.61 21.97
N TRP A 42 -21.03 -1.49 23.15
CA TRP A 42 -19.57 -1.42 23.25
C TRP A 42 -18.95 -2.77 22.86
N VAL A 43 -17.84 -2.72 22.12
CA VAL A 43 -17.02 -3.89 21.76
C VAL A 43 -15.75 -3.92 22.61
N LEU A 44 -15.12 -2.77 22.82
CA LEU A 44 -13.92 -2.63 23.65
C LEU A 44 -14.02 -1.40 24.55
N LYS A 45 -13.51 -1.53 25.79
CA LYS A 45 -13.32 -0.42 26.74
C LYS A 45 -11.92 -0.51 27.33
N ILE A 46 -11.12 0.54 27.15
CA ILE A 46 -9.73 0.65 27.60
C ILE A 46 -9.59 2.01 28.30
N ASP A 47 -9.68 2.01 29.62
CA ASP A 47 -9.81 3.23 30.45
C ASP A 47 -11.01 4.09 30.01
N ASP A 48 -10.76 5.33 29.60
CA ASP A 48 -11.70 6.30 29.05
C ASP A 48 -11.98 6.13 27.55
N PHE A 49 -11.31 5.17 26.89
CA PHE A 49 -11.45 4.90 25.48
C PHE A 49 -12.46 3.76 25.23
N THR A 50 -13.60 4.06 24.61
CA THR A 50 -14.63 3.07 24.27
C THR A 50 -14.77 2.97 22.75
N ILE A 51 -14.81 1.75 22.20
CA ILE A 51 -15.10 1.47 20.79
C ILE A 51 -16.45 0.74 20.73
N ASN A 52 -17.42 1.29 20.01
CA ASN A 52 -18.72 0.65 19.77
C ASN A 52 -18.75 -0.13 18.45
N GLN A 53 -19.78 -0.97 18.30
CA GLN A 53 -19.97 -1.89 17.17
C GLN A 53 -19.72 -1.25 15.81
N THR A 54 -20.29 -0.07 15.54
CA THR A 54 -20.16 0.58 14.23
C THR A 54 -18.71 0.90 13.87
N ASN A 55 -17.94 1.49 14.80
CA ASN A 55 -16.56 1.85 14.55
C ASN A 55 -15.65 0.61 14.49
N PHE A 56 -15.85 -0.36 15.39
CA PHE A 56 -15.13 -1.63 15.35
C PHE A 56 -15.33 -2.35 14.01
N ASN A 57 -16.58 -2.46 13.54
CA ASN A 57 -16.89 -3.15 12.28
C ASN A 57 -16.34 -2.41 11.06
N LYS A 58 -16.35 -1.06 11.07
CA LYS A 58 -15.74 -0.26 10.02
C LYS A 58 -14.24 -0.52 9.93
N ASP A 59 -13.58 -0.55 11.07
CA ASP A 59 -12.14 -0.78 11.16
C ASP A 59 -11.76 -2.23 10.81
N TYR A 60 -12.53 -3.21 11.30
CA TYR A 60 -12.37 -4.62 10.94
C TYR A 60 -12.51 -4.84 9.42
N LYS A 61 -13.41 -4.10 8.75
CA LYS A 61 -13.49 -4.15 7.27
C LYS A 61 -12.23 -3.61 6.59
N VAL A 62 -11.55 -2.62 7.16
CA VAL A 62 -10.25 -2.17 6.64
C VAL A 62 -9.22 -3.29 6.74
N PHE A 63 -9.18 -4.01 7.87
CA PHE A 63 -8.35 -5.19 8.03
C PHE A 63 -8.66 -6.27 6.99
N LEU A 64 -9.93 -6.61 6.77
CA LEU A 64 -10.33 -7.59 5.75
C LEU A 64 -9.94 -7.14 4.33
N ASN A 65 -10.15 -5.87 4.00
CA ASN A 65 -9.74 -5.30 2.71
C ASN A 65 -8.23 -5.37 2.51
N SER A 66 -7.44 -5.23 3.57
CA SER A 66 -5.99 -5.41 3.51
C SER A 66 -5.60 -6.85 3.14
N MET A 67 -6.37 -7.84 3.56
CA MET A 67 -6.15 -9.25 3.19
C MET A 67 -6.51 -9.49 1.73
N VAL A 68 -7.60 -8.87 1.23
CA VAL A 68 -7.95 -8.91 -0.20
C VAL A 68 -6.83 -8.29 -1.05
N ALA A 69 -6.29 -7.15 -0.62
CA ALA A 69 -5.15 -6.52 -1.30
C ALA A 69 -3.89 -7.40 -1.32
N GLN A 70 -3.77 -8.33 -0.36
CA GLN A 70 -2.69 -9.33 -0.29
C GLN A 70 -3.02 -10.64 -1.04
N GLY A 71 -4.18 -10.71 -1.71
CA GLY A 71 -4.57 -11.85 -2.55
C GLY A 71 -5.51 -12.86 -1.89
N ALA A 72 -6.12 -12.53 -0.74
CA ALA A 72 -7.15 -13.39 -0.14
C ALA A 72 -8.38 -13.51 -1.05
N THR A 73 -8.92 -14.73 -1.21
CA THR A 73 -10.12 -14.98 -2.04
C THR A 73 -11.40 -14.62 -1.29
N PRO A 74 -12.53 -14.40 -1.99
CA PRO A 74 -13.82 -14.16 -1.34
C PRO A 74 -14.23 -15.25 -0.35
N GLU A 75 -13.93 -16.52 -0.65
CA GLU A 75 -14.22 -17.66 0.24
C GLU A 75 -13.38 -17.61 1.51
N GLN A 76 -12.11 -17.20 1.41
CA GLN A 76 -11.23 -17.02 2.56
C GLN A 76 -11.70 -15.87 3.44
N ILE A 77 -12.14 -14.75 2.84
CA ILE A 77 -12.71 -13.62 3.58
C ILE A 77 -14.01 -14.03 4.28
N ALA A 78 -14.91 -14.72 3.59
CA ALA A 78 -16.17 -15.21 4.17
C ALA A 78 -15.92 -16.16 5.35
N MET A 79 -14.91 -17.04 5.24
CA MET A 79 -14.49 -17.91 6.34
C MET A 79 -14.03 -17.08 7.55
N ILE A 80 -13.18 -16.08 7.35
CA ILE A 80 -12.67 -15.19 8.40
C ILE A 80 -13.81 -14.39 9.06
N GLU A 81 -14.76 -13.89 8.27
CA GLU A 81 -15.91 -13.14 8.78
C GLU A 81 -16.86 -13.99 9.62
N SER A 82 -17.01 -15.27 9.26
CA SER A 82 -17.88 -16.23 9.95
C SER A 82 -17.29 -16.79 11.25
N ASP A 83 -15.98 -16.71 11.44
CA ASP A 83 -15.28 -17.26 12.59
C ASP A 83 -14.96 -16.17 13.62
N ASN A 84 -15.68 -16.22 14.75
CA ASN A 84 -15.52 -15.26 15.85
C ASN A 84 -14.09 -15.15 16.38
N ARG A 85 -13.24 -16.18 16.20
CA ARG A 85 -11.84 -16.14 16.65
C ARG A 85 -11.04 -15.04 15.97
N TYR A 86 -11.30 -14.74 14.69
CA TYR A 86 -10.58 -13.67 13.98
C TYR A 86 -10.98 -12.29 14.51
N LYS A 87 -12.26 -12.08 14.85
CA LYS A 87 -12.71 -10.84 15.47
C LYS A 87 -12.12 -10.64 16.86
N GLN A 88 -12.02 -11.71 17.65
CA GLN A 88 -11.38 -11.66 18.98
C GLN A 88 -9.88 -11.38 18.86
N ASN A 89 -9.17 -12.05 17.95
CA ASN A 89 -7.75 -11.79 17.72
C ASN A 89 -7.50 -10.34 17.25
N TYR A 90 -8.36 -9.83 16.35
CA TYR A 90 -8.28 -8.44 15.92
C TYR A 90 -8.52 -7.45 17.06
N ALA A 91 -9.47 -7.76 17.95
CA ALA A 91 -9.73 -6.96 19.13
C ALA A 91 -8.51 -6.92 20.08
N GLU A 92 -7.83 -8.05 20.30
CA GLU A 92 -6.57 -8.11 21.06
C GLU A 92 -5.45 -7.30 20.41
N ASP A 93 -5.30 -7.38 19.08
CA ASP A 93 -4.33 -6.57 18.34
C ASP A 93 -4.62 -5.06 18.48
N LEU A 94 -5.89 -4.66 18.46
CA LEU A 94 -6.29 -3.27 18.72
C LEU A 94 -6.00 -2.83 20.15
N ILE A 95 -6.28 -3.68 21.15
CA ILE A 95 -5.95 -3.39 22.56
C ILE A 95 -4.45 -3.12 22.70
N ASN A 96 -3.61 -4.01 22.15
CA ASN A 96 -2.16 -3.87 22.20
C ASN A 96 -1.68 -2.57 21.53
N GLN A 97 -2.22 -2.23 20.36
CA GLN A 97 -1.89 -0.98 19.66
C GLN A 97 -2.27 0.25 20.48
N ILE A 98 -3.48 0.30 21.03
CA ILE A 98 -3.96 1.43 21.84
C ILE A 98 -3.09 1.61 23.08
N LEU A 99 -2.77 0.53 23.79
CA LEU A 99 -1.91 0.59 24.99
C LEU A 99 -0.48 1.02 24.66
N LEU A 100 0.09 0.55 23.55
CA LEU A 100 1.42 0.98 23.09
C LEU A 100 1.45 2.45 22.70
N LEU A 101 0.41 2.95 22.04
CA LEU A 101 0.29 4.37 21.68
C LEU A 101 0.16 5.25 22.94
N LYS A 102 -0.70 4.87 23.90
CA LYS A 102 -0.80 5.57 25.20
C LYS A 102 0.55 5.60 25.93
N LYS A 103 1.31 4.49 25.90
CA LYS A 103 2.65 4.45 26.48
C LYS A 103 3.63 5.37 25.76
N ALA A 104 3.66 5.34 24.43
CA ALA A 104 4.55 6.19 23.63
C ALA A 104 4.24 7.70 23.84
N GLU A 105 2.99 8.05 24.09
CA GLU A 105 2.57 9.40 24.50
C GLU A 105 3.12 9.79 25.88
N ALA A 106 2.93 8.93 26.88
CA ALA A 106 3.45 9.16 28.22
C ALA A 106 4.99 9.30 28.22
N ASP A 107 5.67 8.51 27.38
CA ASP A 107 7.12 8.56 27.20
C ASP A 107 7.58 9.74 26.33
N LYS A 108 6.64 10.55 25.79
CA LYS A 108 6.90 11.64 24.83
C LYS A 108 7.71 11.20 23.60
N PHE A 109 7.60 9.93 23.23
CA PHE A 109 8.38 9.35 22.14
C PHE A 109 8.17 10.10 20.82
N PHE A 110 6.92 10.47 20.52
CA PHE A 110 6.55 11.22 19.32
C PHE A 110 6.98 12.70 19.33
N GLU A 111 7.48 13.22 20.46
CA GLU A 111 8.06 14.56 20.51
C GLU A 111 9.52 14.59 20.03
N THR A 112 10.18 13.43 19.92
CA THR A 112 11.56 13.32 19.43
C THR A 112 11.66 13.66 17.95
N GLU A 113 12.78 14.28 17.55
CA GLU A 113 13.02 14.66 16.14
C GLU A 113 13.10 13.43 15.21
N GLU A 114 13.64 12.32 15.72
CA GLU A 114 13.69 11.05 14.98
C GLU A 114 12.30 10.50 14.70
N ALA A 115 11.43 10.44 15.72
CA ALA A 115 10.07 9.95 15.55
C ALA A 115 9.27 10.87 14.61
N LYS A 116 9.33 12.18 14.81
CA LYS A 116 8.65 13.16 13.93
C LYS A 116 9.07 13.00 12.47
N SER A 117 10.38 13.00 12.20
CA SER A 117 10.91 12.90 10.84
C SER A 117 10.52 11.58 10.18
N THR A 118 10.59 10.48 10.92
CA THR A 118 10.24 9.14 10.44
C THR A 118 8.76 9.01 10.14
N ILE A 119 7.90 9.54 11.02
CA ILE A 119 6.45 9.51 10.85
C ILE A 119 6.02 10.41 9.69
N ASP A 120 6.53 11.65 9.60
CA ASP A 120 6.21 12.57 8.51
C ASP A 120 6.61 12.00 7.15
N ALA A 121 7.79 11.38 7.06
CA ALA A 121 8.23 10.68 5.86
C ALA A 121 7.29 9.52 5.50
N THR A 122 6.91 8.71 6.50
CA THR A 122 5.99 7.59 6.32
C THR A 122 4.60 8.05 5.87
N ILE A 123 4.02 9.07 6.51
CA ILE A 123 2.71 9.63 6.17
C ILE A 123 2.71 10.18 4.74
N ARG A 124 3.74 10.95 4.36
CA ARG A 124 3.87 11.48 2.99
C ARG A 124 3.88 10.34 1.97
N ASN A 125 4.67 9.31 2.22
CA ASN A 125 4.77 8.15 1.32
C ASN A 125 3.45 7.39 1.23
N ILE A 126 2.79 7.07 2.36
CA ILE A 126 1.51 6.35 2.36
C ILE A 126 0.43 7.13 1.62
N LYS A 127 0.33 8.46 1.85
CA LYS A 127 -0.65 9.30 1.14
C LYS A 127 -0.43 9.27 -0.38
N ALA A 128 0.82 9.43 -0.81
CA ALA A 128 1.16 9.39 -2.23
C ALA A 128 0.86 8.02 -2.85
N GLN A 129 1.30 6.93 -2.20
CA GLN A 129 1.10 5.56 -2.69
C GLN A 129 -0.38 5.18 -2.73
N TYR A 130 -1.16 5.53 -1.70
CA TYR A 130 -2.59 5.23 -1.67
C TYR A 130 -3.33 5.94 -2.81
N TYR A 131 -3.05 7.23 -3.03
CA TYR A 131 -3.68 7.96 -4.14
C TYR A 131 -3.24 7.43 -5.51
N TYR A 132 -1.95 7.14 -5.67
CA TYR A 132 -1.41 6.54 -6.90
C TYR A 132 -2.10 5.21 -7.22
N GLN A 133 -2.26 4.33 -6.24
CA GLN A 133 -2.98 3.07 -6.40
C GLN A 133 -4.44 3.28 -6.81
N LYS A 134 -5.13 4.27 -6.22
CA LYS A 134 -6.51 4.60 -6.61
C LYS A 134 -6.63 5.14 -8.04
N LEU A 135 -5.67 5.92 -8.50
CA LEU A 135 -5.62 6.34 -9.91
C LEU A 135 -5.45 5.15 -10.85
N ILE A 136 -4.60 4.18 -10.49
CA ILE A 136 -4.42 2.94 -11.28
C ILE A 136 -5.71 2.13 -11.30
N GLU A 137 -6.35 1.90 -10.16
CA GLU A 137 -7.63 1.16 -10.09
C GLU A 137 -8.70 1.80 -10.97
N GLN A 138 -8.84 3.13 -10.88
CA GLN A 138 -9.77 3.91 -11.70
C GLN A 138 -9.43 3.79 -13.19
N ALA A 139 -8.17 4.00 -13.57
CA ALA A 139 -7.75 3.88 -14.97
C ALA A 139 -7.90 2.46 -15.51
N ALA A 140 -7.58 1.42 -14.72
CA ALA A 140 -7.67 0.01 -15.10
C ALA A 140 -9.11 -0.41 -15.39
N SER A 141 -10.09 0.14 -14.68
CA SER A 141 -11.51 -0.12 -14.96
C SER A 141 -11.92 0.29 -16.39
N ASN A 142 -11.24 1.27 -16.97
CA ASN A 142 -11.47 1.76 -18.33
C ASN A 142 -10.61 1.07 -19.40
N VAL A 143 -9.64 0.25 -19.03
CA VAL A 143 -8.82 -0.52 -19.99
C VAL A 143 -9.65 -1.70 -20.52
N PRO A 144 -9.83 -1.85 -21.84
CA PRO A 144 -10.50 -3.01 -22.43
C PRO A 144 -9.81 -4.32 -22.03
N ALA A 145 -10.57 -5.40 -21.96
CA ALA A 145 -9.98 -6.72 -21.77
C ALA A 145 -9.02 -7.05 -22.93
N PRO A 146 -7.81 -7.57 -22.66
CA PRO A 146 -6.88 -7.95 -23.73
C PRO A 146 -7.46 -9.09 -24.58
N THR A 147 -7.08 -9.13 -25.86
CA THR A 147 -7.27 -10.34 -26.66
C THR A 147 -6.38 -11.48 -26.12
N PRO A 148 -6.69 -12.76 -26.40
CA PRO A 148 -5.83 -13.87 -25.99
C PRO A 148 -4.37 -13.72 -26.44
N GLU A 149 -4.14 -13.15 -27.63
CA GLU A 149 -2.81 -12.89 -28.18
C GLU A 149 -2.09 -11.80 -27.39
N GLN A 150 -2.78 -10.70 -27.04
CA GLN A 150 -2.22 -9.63 -26.21
C GLN A 150 -1.87 -10.13 -24.80
N ALA A 151 -2.77 -10.92 -24.19
CA ALA A 151 -2.54 -11.50 -22.88
C ALA A 151 -1.36 -12.48 -22.88
N ARG A 152 -1.23 -13.30 -23.94
CA ARG A 152 -0.10 -14.22 -24.12
C ARG A 152 1.22 -13.48 -24.31
N ALA A 153 1.24 -12.46 -25.16
CA ALA A 153 2.42 -11.66 -25.40
C ALA A 153 2.88 -10.93 -24.13
N PHE A 154 1.94 -10.36 -23.37
CA PHE A 154 2.23 -9.77 -22.06
C PHE A 154 2.81 -10.80 -21.09
N PHE A 155 2.18 -11.98 -20.97
CA PHE A 155 2.71 -13.06 -20.16
C PHE A 155 4.16 -13.41 -20.53
N ASP A 156 4.47 -13.53 -21.82
CA ASP A 156 5.82 -13.88 -22.28
C ASP A 156 6.88 -12.82 -21.89
N GLN A 157 6.49 -11.55 -21.78
CA GLN A 157 7.36 -10.46 -21.32
C GLN A 157 7.61 -10.50 -19.81
N VAL A 158 6.57 -10.80 -19.02
CA VAL A 158 6.64 -10.73 -17.54
C VAL A 158 6.83 -12.08 -16.86
N LYS A 159 6.87 -13.19 -17.60
CA LYS A 159 6.91 -14.56 -17.05
C LYS A 159 7.99 -14.79 -15.99
N THR A 160 9.18 -14.20 -16.16
CA THR A 160 10.28 -14.35 -15.18
C THR A 160 9.92 -13.74 -13.83
N GLN A 161 9.20 -12.61 -13.84
CA GLN A 161 8.72 -11.96 -12.63
C GLN A 161 7.52 -12.71 -12.05
N LEU A 162 6.65 -13.26 -12.90
CA LEU A 162 5.47 -14.01 -12.45
C LEU A 162 5.82 -15.39 -11.86
N ALA A 163 6.94 -15.97 -12.27
CA ALA A 163 7.43 -17.23 -11.72
C ALA A 163 7.66 -17.18 -10.19
N GLN A 164 8.00 -16.01 -9.63
CA GLN A 164 8.15 -15.84 -8.18
C GLN A 164 6.81 -16.01 -7.43
N TYR A 165 5.69 -15.87 -8.12
CA TYR A 165 4.33 -16.07 -7.63
C TYR A 165 3.72 -17.40 -8.08
N GLY A 166 4.53 -18.31 -8.64
CA GLY A 166 4.07 -19.63 -9.09
C GLY A 166 3.31 -19.64 -10.43
N ILE A 167 3.21 -18.50 -11.12
CA ILE A 167 2.57 -18.42 -12.44
C ILE A 167 3.64 -18.65 -13.50
N THR A 168 3.79 -19.90 -13.94
CA THR A 168 4.82 -20.34 -14.89
C THR A 168 4.29 -20.58 -16.30
N GLU A 169 2.96 -20.59 -16.47
CA GLU A 169 2.30 -20.83 -17.76
C GLU A 169 1.06 -19.98 -17.95
N TYR A 170 0.75 -19.66 -19.21
CA TYR A 170 -0.53 -19.08 -19.61
C TYR A 170 -1.50 -20.19 -20.04
N ASN A 171 -2.54 -20.42 -19.25
CA ASN A 171 -3.60 -21.41 -19.46
C ASN A 171 -4.95 -20.87 -18.95
N THR A 172 -6.02 -21.68 -19.01
CA THR A 172 -7.37 -21.26 -18.58
C THR A 172 -7.45 -20.80 -17.13
N GLN A 173 -6.63 -21.36 -16.23
CA GLN A 173 -6.62 -20.99 -14.81
C GLN A 173 -5.90 -19.65 -14.58
N THR A 174 -4.80 -19.40 -15.29
CA THR A 174 -3.98 -18.20 -15.10
C THR A 174 -4.45 -17.02 -15.97
N ALA A 175 -5.19 -17.28 -17.05
CA ALA A 175 -5.64 -16.24 -17.99
C ALA A 175 -6.38 -15.06 -17.33
N PRO A 176 -7.31 -15.23 -16.38
CA PRO A 176 -7.97 -14.10 -15.71
C PRO A 176 -6.98 -13.21 -14.94
N ALA A 177 -6.04 -13.81 -14.22
CA ALA A 177 -5.02 -13.08 -13.47
C ALA A 177 -4.08 -12.32 -14.42
N ILE A 178 -3.65 -12.95 -15.52
CA ILE A 178 -2.83 -12.31 -16.56
C ILE A 178 -3.57 -11.14 -17.21
N ALA A 179 -4.86 -11.29 -17.52
CA ALA A 179 -5.67 -10.22 -18.08
C ALA A 179 -5.80 -9.03 -17.11
N GLN A 180 -5.95 -9.27 -15.82
CA GLN A 180 -5.98 -8.19 -14.82
C GLN A 180 -4.63 -7.51 -14.67
N LEU A 181 -3.52 -8.27 -14.65
CA LEU A 181 -2.17 -7.72 -14.60
C LEU A 181 -1.86 -6.86 -15.82
N TYR A 182 -2.30 -7.29 -17.01
CA TYR A 182 -2.22 -6.50 -18.24
C TYR A 182 -2.94 -5.15 -18.08
N LYS A 183 -4.19 -5.17 -17.60
CA LYS A 183 -4.98 -3.94 -17.40
C LYS A 183 -4.31 -2.99 -16.41
N ASN A 184 -3.79 -3.54 -15.31
CA ASN A 184 -3.08 -2.76 -14.30
C ASN A 184 -1.80 -2.12 -14.87
N ALA A 185 -1.01 -2.86 -15.67
CA ALA A 185 0.20 -2.33 -16.28
C ALA A 185 -0.09 -1.17 -17.27
N TYR A 186 -1.13 -1.29 -18.09
CA TYR A 186 -1.57 -0.20 -18.97
C TYR A 186 -2.06 1.02 -18.18
N ALA A 187 -2.84 0.79 -17.14
CA ALA A 187 -3.32 1.85 -16.26
C ALA A 187 -2.16 2.57 -15.56
N GLU A 188 -1.18 1.82 -15.06
CA GLU A 188 0.04 2.36 -14.45
C GLU A 188 0.79 3.28 -15.41
N GLN A 189 0.96 2.87 -16.68
CA GLN A 189 1.57 3.71 -17.71
C GLN A 189 0.81 5.03 -17.93
N ASN A 190 -0.53 4.99 -17.92
CA ASN A 190 -1.34 6.21 -18.05
C ASN A 190 -1.14 7.15 -16.86
N VAL A 191 -1.18 6.62 -15.63
CA VAL A 191 -0.95 7.44 -14.43
C VAL A 191 0.48 8.01 -14.41
N GLN A 192 1.49 7.27 -14.87
CA GLN A 192 2.86 7.78 -15.01
C GLN A 192 2.95 8.94 -16.00
N ARG A 193 2.14 8.94 -17.07
CA ARG A 193 2.06 10.08 -17.99
C ARG A 193 1.44 11.30 -17.32
N ASP A 194 0.41 11.11 -16.50
CA ASP A 194 -0.19 12.20 -15.72
C ASP A 194 0.83 12.79 -14.73
N ILE A 195 1.66 11.95 -14.10
CA ILE A 195 2.76 12.42 -13.25
C ILE A 195 3.78 13.24 -14.04
N ILE A 196 4.13 12.83 -15.26
CA ILE A 196 5.03 13.60 -16.13
C ILE A 196 4.42 14.96 -16.47
N ASP A 197 3.14 15.00 -16.86
CA ASP A 197 2.43 16.26 -17.14
C ASP A 197 2.37 17.18 -15.90
N LEU A 198 2.16 16.62 -14.71
CA LEU A 198 2.24 17.37 -13.45
C LEU A 198 3.64 17.94 -13.21
N LYS A 199 4.69 17.18 -13.51
CA LYS A 199 6.08 17.66 -13.39
C LYS A 199 6.40 18.76 -14.39
N ASP A 200 5.91 18.65 -15.63
CA ASP A 200 6.14 19.62 -16.69
C ASP A 200 5.42 20.96 -16.42
N LYS A 201 4.27 20.91 -15.73
CA LYS A 201 3.52 22.10 -15.30
C LYS A 201 4.07 22.74 -14.02
N ALA A 202 4.86 22.01 -13.24
CA ALA A 202 5.39 22.51 -11.98
C ALA A 202 6.65 23.37 -12.19
N VAL A 203 6.78 24.43 -11.41
CA VAL A 203 8.05 25.16 -11.28
C VAL A 203 8.95 24.36 -10.34
N ILE A 204 9.96 23.68 -10.89
CA ILE A 204 10.88 22.82 -10.12
C ILE A 204 12.29 23.41 -10.14
N GLU A 205 12.71 23.94 -9.00
CA GLU A 205 14.09 24.38 -8.76
C GLU A 205 14.88 23.27 -8.06
N ARG A 206 16.13 23.05 -8.48
CA ARG A 206 17.02 22.03 -7.91
C ARG A 206 18.34 22.66 -7.49
N ASN A 207 18.71 22.47 -6.22
CA ASN A 207 20.00 22.90 -5.71
C ASN A 207 21.04 21.78 -5.90
N ASN A 208 21.62 21.70 -7.11
CA ASN A 208 22.58 20.65 -7.47
C ASN A 208 23.88 20.72 -6.64
N ALA A 209 24.21 21.86 -6.02
CA ALA A 209 25.35 21.95 -5.11
C ALA A 209 25.16 21.10 -3.84
N VAL A 210 23.91 20.88 -3.42
CA VAL A 210 23.55 20.01 -2.29
C VAL A 210 23.21 18.60 -2.76
N LEU A 211 22.47 18.47 -3.86
CA LEU A 211 22.01 17.18 -4.39
C LEU A 211 23.13 16.36 -5.05
N GLY A 212 24.24 17.01 -5.44
CA GLY A 212 25.21 16.46 -6.35
C GLY A 212 24.70 16.44 -7.80
N GLU A 213 25.60 16.13 -8.73
CA GLU A 213 25.23 15.94 -10.14
C GLU A 213 24.44 14.63 -10.30
N ALA A 214 23.48 14.63 -11.22
CA ALA A 214 22.69 13.44 -11.51
C ALA A 214 23.60 12.36 -12.11
N THR A 215 24.01 11.39 -11.28
CA THR A 215 24.71 10.21 -11.78
C THR A 215 23.73 9.38 -12.62
N ILE A 216 24.11 9.02 -13.84
CA ILE A 216 23.37 8.03 -14.64
C ILE A 216 23.63 6.67 -14.01
N VAL A 217 22.88 6.34 -12.97
CA VAL A 217 22.94 5.03 -12.34
C VAL A 217 22.19 4.06 -13.26
N PRO A 218 22.81 2.97 -13.76
CA PRO A 218 22.06 1.95 -14.48
C PRO A 218 20.92 1.43 -13.59
N PRO A 219 19.73 1.16 -14.15
CA PRO A 219 18.48 0.89 -13.40
C PRO A 219 18.53 -0.30 -12.43
N THR A 220 19.66 -1.01 -12.33
CA THR A 220 19.83 -2.26 -11.57
C THR A 220 20.36 -2.09 -10.14
N THR A 221 20.76 -0.88 -9.70
CA THR A 221 21.41 -0.71 -8.37
C THR A 221 20.60 0.09 -7.35
N MET A 222 19.43 0.62 -7.69
CA MET A 222 18.50 1.09 -6.66
C MET A 222 17.65 -0.09 -6.19
N PRO A 223 17.49 -0.33 -4.87
CA PRO A 223 16.40 -1.17 -4.40
C PRO A 223 15.14 -0.62 -5.02
N ASN A 224 14.37 -1.49 -5.69
CA ASN A 224 13.16 -1.12 -6.39
C ASN A 224 12.12 -0.65 -5.36
N THR A 225 12.27 0.57 -4.85
CA THR A 225 11.26 1.29 -4.08
C THR A 225 10.23 1.72 -5.10
N GLN A 226 9.29 0.81 -5.39
CA GLN A 226 8.00 1.04 -6.01
C GLN A 226 7.97 2.08 -7.16
N GLY A 227 7.93 1.59 -8.39
CA GLY A 227 7.36 2.35 -9.52
C GLY A 227 8.31 3.09 -10.46
N GLN A 228 9.61 2.76 -10.47
CA GLN A 228 10.55 3.25 -11.50
C GLN A 228 11.28 2.11 -12.21
N ALA A 229 10.53 1.14 -12.72
CA ALA A 229 10.90 0.57 -14.00
C ALA A 229 10.09 1.36 -15.03
N THR A 230 10.74 2.02 -15.99
CA THR A 230 10.09 2.41 -17.24
C THR A 230 9.73 1.14 -18.00
N ASN A 231 8.78 0.39 -17.48
CA ASN A 231 8.20 -0.78 -18.11
C ASN A 231 7.25 -0.26 -19.20
N ASN A 232 7.83 0.31 -20.26
CA ASN A 232 7.21 0.34 -21.58
C ASN A 232 7.14 -1.10 -22.10
N LEU A 233 6.41 -1.96 -21.38
CA LEU A 233 6.15 -3.33 -21.78
C LEU A 233 5.17 -3.38 -22.96
N LEU A 234 4.58 -2.24 -23.32
CA LEU A 234 3.47 -2.17 -24.24
C LEU A 234 3.73 -1.07 -25.27
N PRO A 235 3.52 -1.34 -26.58
CA PRO A 235 3.72 -0.35 -27.62
C PRO A 235 2.79 0.84 -27.40
N ARG A 236 3.26 2.05 -27.73
CA ARG A 236 2.44 3.27 -27.78
C ARG A 236 1.17 2.95 -28.58
N ALA A 237 0.00 3.08 -27.96
CA ALA A 237 -1.24 3.13 -28.72
C ALA A 237 -1.17 4.39 -29.58
N THR A 238 -1.01 4.21 -30.90
CA THR A 238 -1.19 5.26 -31.88
C THR A 238 -2.69 5.51 -32.00
N ASN A 239 -3.15 6.63 -31.47
CA ASN A 239 -4.41 7.24 -31.90
C ASN A 239 -4.17 7.98 -33.22
#